data_AF-A0A5R9LTB6-F1
#
_entry.id   AF-A0A5R9LTB6-F1
#
_cell.length_a   1.000
_cell.length_b   1.000
_cell.length_c   1.000
_cell.angle_alpha   90.00
_cell.angle_beta   90.00
_cell.angle_gamma   90.00
#
_symmetry.space_group_name_H-M   'P 1'
#
loop_
_entity.id
_entity.type
_entity.pdbx_description
1 polymer ?
#
loop_
_entity_poly.entity_id
_entity_poly.type
_entity_poly.pdbx_seq_one_letter_code
_entity_poly.pdbx_strand_id
1 'polypeptide(L)'
;MGADLTQADVDRVARGGALALGREAGLALLDAALIGGKAHLLPVPFSTAALEARAGSQGLPAILRGLVRAPAARRGTVAAAAGAAAAESLKDRLLKLPPAERTPVVLDLVRSQVAAVLGHSGVDAVDPARGFGGLGFDSLAAVEFRNRLTPATGLRLPATLIFDYPTSEALAEYIREQLAPAPSGPAALRALEAELADLEDRLVTTTDNGDVDEQDHTRVTDSLRALVARWTALRAGAAEAAASAAADEAELASADADQLFDILDSEFEPLD
;
A
#
# COMPACT_ATOMS: atom_id res chain seq x y z
N MET A 1 -9.36 -31.71 -4.75
CA MET A 1 -8.75 -30.56 -5.45
C MET A 1 -8.97 -30.75 -6.95
N GLY A 2 -10.16 -30.54 -7.52
CA GLY A 2 -10.32 -30.93 -8.94
C GLY A 2 -11.59 -30.57 -9.71
N ALA A 3 -12.57 -29.85 -9.15
CA ALA A 3 -13.73 -29.42 -9.94
C ALA A 3 -13.65 -27.95 -10.37
N ASP A 4 -13.20 -27.04 -9.49
CA ASP A 4 -13.30 -25.60 -9.73
C ASP A 4 -11.96 -24.86 -9.58
N LEU A 5 -10.88 -25.37 -10.19
CA LEU A 5 -9.65 -24.59 -10.33
C LEU A 5 -9.75 -23.77 -11.60
N THR A 6 -9.72 -22.45 -11.47
CA THR A 6 -9.61 -21.55 -12.62
C THR A 6 -8.21 -21.66 -13.23
N GLN A 7 -8.04 -21.22 -14.48
CA GLN A 7 -6.72 -21.17 -15.11
C GLN A 7 -5.73 -20.30 -14.28
N ALA A 8 -6.23 -19.23 -13.67
CA ALA A 8 -5.44 -18.38 -12.77
C ALA A 8 -4.95 -19.14 -11.52
N ASP A 9 -5.75 -20.07 -10.98
CA ASP A 9 -5.34 -20.91 -9.86
C ASP A 9 -4.26 -21.91 -10.28
N VAL A 10 -4.39 -22.50 -11.46
CA VAL A 10 -3.38 -23.40 -12.04
C VAL A 10 -2.06 -22.65 -12.28
N ASP A 11 -2.13 -21.46 -12.87
CA ASP A 11 -0.95 -20.62 -13.15
C ASP A 11 -0.31 -20.11 -11.85
N ARG A 12 -1.10 -19.82 -10.81
CA ARG A 12 -0.61 -19.48 -9.47
C ARG A 12 0.15 -20.65 -8.83
N VAL A 13 -0.41 -21.86 -8.88
CA VAL A 13 0.26 -23.07 -8.37
C VAL A 13 1.56 -23.34 -9.12
N ALA A 14 1.55 -23.19 -10.46
CA ALA A 14 2.72 -23.33 -11.33
C ALA A 14 3.84 -22.34 -10.99
N ARG A 15 3.52 -21.06 -10.75
CA ARG A 15 4.48 -20.05 -10.26
C ARG A 15 5.03 -20.39 -8.88
N GLY A 16 4.25 -21.10 -8.07
CA GLY A 16 4.69 -21.68 -6.80
C GLY A 16 5.73 -22.80 -6.93
N GLY A 17 5.94 -23.32 -8.14
CA GLY A 17 6.84 -24.43 -8.45
C GLY A 17 6.20 -25.81 -8.39
N ALA A 18 4.94 -25.91 -7.96
CA ALA A 18 4.14 -27.13 -8.03
C ALA A 18 3.41 -27.18 -9.37
N LEU A 19 3.32 -28.36 -9.99
CA LEU A 19 2.60 -28.54 -11.26
C LEU A 19 1.23 -29.15 -10.99
N ALA A 20 0.26 -28.85 -11.85
CA ALA A 20 -1.01 -29.55 -11.82
C ALA A 20 -0.80 -31.03 -12.22
N LEU A 21 -1.43 -31.94 -11.47
CA LEU A 21 -1.48 -33.35 -11.85
C LEU A 21 -2.59 -33.56 -12.88
N GLY A 22 -2.22 -34.09 -14.05
CA GLY A 22 -3.20 -34.57 -15.02
C GLY A 22 -4.02 -35.73 -14.44
N ARG A 23 -5.27 -35.89 -14.90
CA ARG A 23 -6.20 -36.90 -14.38
C ARG A 23 -5.62 -38.31 -14.37
N GLU A 24 -5.02 -38.73 -15.48
CA GLU A 24 -4.45 -40.07 -15.64
C GLU A 24 -3.29 -40.32 -14.67
N ALA A 25 -2.33 -39.38 -14.60
CA ALA A 25 -1.22 -39.45 -13.65
C ALA A 25 -1.70 -39.40 -12.19
N GLY A 26 -2.72 -38.61 -11.90
CA GLY A 26 -3.33 -38.52 -10.57
C GLY A 26 -3.96 -39.83 -10.11
N LEU A 27 -4.71 -40.51 -10.99
CA LEU A 27 -5.30 -41.82 -10.70
C LEU A 27 -4.22 -42.89 -10.51
N ALA A 28 -3.20 -42.92 -11.38
CA ALA A 28 -2.09 -43.86 -11.25
C ALA A 28 -1.32 -43.69 -9.93
N LEU A 29 -1.09 -42.44 -9.49
CA LEU A 29 -0.42 -42.15 -8.22
C LEU A 29 -1.30 -42.48 -7.00
N LEU A 30 -2.62 -42.33 -7.12
CA LEU A 30 -3.56 -42.75 -6.08
C LEU A 30 -3.55 -44.26 -5.91
N ASP A 31 -3.62 -45.02 -7.01
CA ASP A 31 -3.53 -46.49 -6.98
C ASP A 31 -2.21 -46.95 -6.34
N ALA A 32 -1.08 -46.32 -6.72
CA ALA A 32 0.22 -46.59 -6.12
C ALA A 32 0.26 -46.26 -4.62
N ALA A 33 -0.39 -45.19 -4.18
CA ALA A 33 -0.44 -44.80 -2.76
C ALA A 33 -1.26 -45.80 -1.92
N LEU A 34 -2.37 -46.32 -2.46
CA LEU A 34 -3.19 -47.33 -1.79
C LEU A 34 -2.45 -48.65 -1.60
N ILE A 35 -1.57 -49.02 -2.53
CA ILE A 35 -0.75 -50.25 -2.46
C ILE A 35 0.45 -50.06 -1.52
N GLY A 36 1.01 -48.84 -1.44
CA GLY A 36 2.28 -48.57 -0.75
C GLY A 36 2.27 -48.62 0.78
N GLY A 37 1.09 -48.78 1.42
CA GLY A 37 0.96 -49.02 2.87
C GLY A 37 1.41 -47.85 3.78
N LYS A 38 1.65 -46.66 3.23
CA LYS A 38 2.05 -45.47 4.00
C LYS A 38 0.83 -44.59 4.26
N ALA A 39 0.60 -44.23 5.53
CA ALA A 39 -0.61 -43.54 5.96
C ALA A 39 -0.77 -42.10 5.44
N HIS A 40 0.33 -41.43 5.03
CA HIS A 40 0.31 -40.03 4.60
C HIS A 40 1.19 -39.82 3.37
N LEU A 41 0.65 -40.08 2.19
CA LEU A 41 1.29 -39.81 0.90
C LEU A 41 0.55 -38.69 0.17
N LEU A 42 1.29 -37.67 -0.26
CA LEU A 42 0.79 -36.61 -1.12
C LEU A 42 1.66 -36.54 -2.38
N PRO A 43 1.16 -36.99 -3.54
CA PRO A 43 1.87 -36.80 -4.80
C PRO A 43 1.80 -35.33 -5.22
N VAL A 44 2.95 -34.68 -5.30
CA VAL A 44 3.05 -33.30 -5.80
C VAL A 44 4.18 -33.25 -6.84
N PRO A 45 3.88 -33.07 -8.13
CA PRO A 45 4.91 -32.85 -9.12
C PRO A 45 5.46 -31.44 -8.94
N PHE A 46 6.78 -31.32 -8.93
CA PHE A 46 7.46 -30.03 -8.82
C PHE A 46 8.27 -29.75 -10.09
N SER A 47 8.24 -28.51 -10.56
CA SER A 47 9.16 -28.00 -11.57
C SER A 47 10.41 -27.47 -10.88
N THR A 48 11.55 -28.16 -11.05
CA THR A 48 12.84 -27.72 -10.49
C THR A 48 13.26 -26.37 -11.03
N ALA A 49 13.03 -26.10 -12.32
CA ALA A 49 13.31 -24.80 -12.94
C ALA A 49 12.49 -23.66 -12.31
N ALA A 50 11.20 -23.89 -12.02
CA ALA A 50 10.36 -22.90 -11.36
C ALA A 50 10.77 -22.68 -9.89
N LEU A 51 11.16 -23.75 -9.18
CA LEU A 51 11.69 -23.66 -7.82
C LEU A 51 13.04 -22.91 -7.78
N GLU A 52 13.92 -23.11 -8.76
CA GLU A 52 15.18 -22.38 -8.88
C GLU A 52 14.97 -20.89 -9.14
N ALA A 53 14.07 -20.53 -10.07
CA ALA A 53 13.70 -19.14 -10.32
C ALA A 53 13.11 -18.46 -9.07
N ARG A 54 12.30 -19.20 -8.31
CA ARG A 54 11.74 -18.72 -7.03
C ARG A 54 12.81 -18.54 -5.96
N ALA A 55 13.79 -19.43 -5.89
CA ALA A 55 14.88 -19.34 -4.91
C ALA A 55 15.66 -18.04 -5.02
N GLY A 56 15.88 -17.54 -6.24
CA GLY A 56 16.60 -16.29 -6.50
C GLY A 56 15.81 -15.01 -6.22
N SER A 57 14.47 -15.06 -6.20
CA SER A 57 13.61 -13.88 -6.14
C SER A 57 12.85 -13.73 -4.81
N GLN A 58 12.26 -14.81 -4.30
CA GLN A 58 11.36 -14.79 -3.14
C GLN A 58 11.79 -15.75 -2.02
N GLY A 59 12.84 -16.53 -2.26
CA GLY A 59 13.30 -17.58 -1.36
C GLY A 59 12.42 -18.83 -1.38
N LEU A 60 13.01 -19.96 -0.98
CA LEU A 60 12.32 -21.25 -0.89
C LEU A 60 12.04 -21.64 0.57
N PRO A 61 10.83 -22.16 0.86
CA PRO A 61 10.54 -22.84 2.12
C PRO A 61 11.56 -23.94 2.40
N ALA A 62 11.92 -24.12 3.68
CA ALA A 62 13.00 -25.03 4.08
C ALA A 62 12.80 -26.46 3.54
N ILE A 63 11.54 -26.93 3.48
CA ILE A 63 11.18 -28.27 3.01
C ILE A 63 11.45 -28.49 1.51
N LEU A 64 11.47 -27.42 0.70
CA LEU A 64 11.66 -27.50 -0.76
C LEU A 64 13.11 -27.27 -1.20
N ARG A 65 14.00 -26.82 -0.31
CA ARG A 65 15.40 -26.54 -0.65
C ARG A 65 16.18 -27.78 -1.07
N GLY A 66 15.78 -28.97 -0.61
CA GLY A 66 16.40 -30.23 -0.99
C GLY A 66 16.03 -30.72 -2.40
N LEU A 67 15.01 -30.14 -3.04
CA LEU A 67 14.53 -30.53 -4.36
C LEU A 67 15.27 -29.82 -5.51
N VAL A 68 15.91 -28.70 -5.22
CA VAL A 68 16.72 -27.95 -6.19
C VAL A 68 18.16 -27.98 -5.75
N ARG A 69 19.08 -28.06 -6.72
CA ARG A 69 20.50 -27.96 -6.43
C ARG A 69 20.83 -26.47 -6.32
N ALA A 70 20.44 -25.87 -5.21
CA ALA A 70 20.96 -24.55 -4.87
C ALA A 70 22.49 -24.70 -4.85
N PRO A 71 23.26 -23.95 -5.67
CA PRO A 71 24.70 -23.91 -5.48
C PRO A 71 24.87 -23.49 -4.02
N ALA A 72 25.60 -24.30 -3.25
CA ALA A 72 25.87 -24.00 -1.86
C ALA A 72 26.38 -22.56 -1.82
N ALA A 73 25.53 -21.63 -1.41
CA ALA A 73 25.92 -20.27 -1.16
C ALA A 73 26.94 -20.43 -0.04
N ARG A 74 28.22 -20.33 -0.41
CA ARG A 74 29.32 -20.16 0.53
C ARG A 74 28.85 -19.08 1.49
N ARG A 75 28.51 -19.49 2.71
CA ARG A 75 28.60 -18.62 3.87
C ARG A 75 30.07 -18.26 3.97
N GLY A 76 30.41 -17.17 3.32
CA GLY A 76 31.77 -16.69 3.15
C GLY A 76 31.65 -15.30 2.58
N THR A 77 31.29 -14.34 3.44
CA THR A 77 31.84 -12.99 3.53
C THR A 77 32.21 -12.22 2.25
N VAL A 78 31.56 -12.49 1.11
CA VAL A 78 31.70 -11.72 -0.14
C VAL A 78 30.37 -11.72 -0.90
N ALA A 79 29.31 -11.28 -0.23
CA ALA A 79 28.09 -10.80 -0.87
C ALA A 79 27.64 -9.46 -0.25
N ALA A 80 28.63 -8.66 0.17
CA ALA A 80 28.47 -7.26 0.55
C ALA A 80 29.03 -6.31 -0.53
N ALA A 81 29.32 -6.81 -1.75
CA ALA A 81 30.02 -6.01 -2.78
C ALA A 81 29.53 -6.22 -4.22
N ALA A 82 28.32 -6.76 -4.45
CA ALA A 82 27.71 -6.80 -5.79
C ALA A 82 26.19 -6.64 -5.66
N GLY A 83 25.74 -5.38 -5.66
CA GLY A 83 24.35 -4.96 -5.46
C GLY A 83 24.19 -3.69 -4.60
N ALA A 84 25.28 -3.21 -3.99
CA ALA A 84 25.34 -1.94 -3.26
C ALA A 84 25.88 -0.78 -4.13
N ALA A 85 25.55 -0.78 -5.42
CA ALA A 85 25.15 0.47 -6.04
C ALA A 85 23.66 0.59 -5.68
N ALA A 86 23.40 1.22 -4.53
CA ALA A 86 22.11 1.21 -3.85
C ALA A 86 20.97 1.43 -4.85
N ALA A 87 20.18 0.37 -5.11
CA ALA A 87 18.83 0.56 -5.61
C ALA A 87 18.15 1.44 -4.56
N GLU A 88 17.94 2.70 -4.91
CA GLU A 88 17.35 3.70 -4.04
C GLU A 88 16.09 3.11 -3.39
N SER A 89 16.00 3.18 -2.06
CA SER A 89 14.85 2.62 -1.38
C SER A 89 13.59 3.36 -1.84
N LEU A 90 12.43 2.68 -1.85
CA LEU A 90 11.18 3.34 -2.22
C LEU A 90 10.94 4.61 -1.38
N LYS A 91 11.32 4.57 -0.10
CA LYS A 91 11.28 5.72 0.80
C LYS A 91 12.12 6.89 0.29
N ASP A 92 13.39 6.65 -0.04
CA ASP A 92 14.29 7.71 -0.52
C ASP A 92 13.77 8.32 -1.83
N ARG A 93 13.28 7.47 -2.74
CA ARG A 93 12.68 7.90 -4.00
C ARG A 93 11.46 8.78 -3.78
N LEU A 94 10.56 8.39 -2.86
CA LEU A 94 9.37 9.19 -2.52
C LEU A 94 9.75 10.53 -1.88
N LEU A 95 10.78 10.58 -1.03
CA LEU A 95 11.21 11.82 -0.38
C LEU A 95 11.78 12.84 -1.36
N LYS A 96 12.33 12.39 -2.50
CA LYS A 96 12.79 13.28 -3.60
C LYS A 96 11.67 13.79 -4.49
N LEU A 97 10.50 13.16 -4.46
CA LEU A 97 9.35 13.58 -5.26
C LEU A 97 8.54 14.67 -4.54
N PRO A 98 7.91 15.59 -5.30
CA PRO A 98 6.91 16.51 -4.76
C PRO A 98 5.78 15.74 -4.05
N PRO A 99 5.19 16.29 -2.96
CA PRO A 99 4.15 15.60 -2.20
C PRO A 99 2.99 15.05 -3.05
N ALA A 100 2.58 15.79 -4.09
CA ALA A 100 1.51 15.40 -5.00
C ALA A 100 1.84 14.18 -5.88
N GLU A 101 3.12 13.94 -6.17
CA GLU A 101 3.57 12.84 -7.04
C GLU A 101 3.86 11.54 -6.27
N ARG A 102 3.88 11.60 -4.93
CA ARG A 102 4.18 10.43 -4.09
C ARG A 102 3.07 9.38 -4.13
N THR A 103 1.81 9.80 -4.02
CA THR A 103 0.66 8.88 -4.00
C THR A 103 0.51 8.09 -5.30
N PRO A 104 0.58 8.70 -6.50
CA PRO A 104 0.53 7.97 -7.77
C PRO A 104 1.60 6.89 -7.89
N VAL A 105 2.84 7.18 -7.47
CA VAL A 105 3.95 6.21 -7.53
C VAL A 105 3.69 5.00 -6.64
N VAL A 106 3.16 5.22 -5.43
CA VAL A 106 2.80 4.11 -4.53
C VAL A 106 1.59 3.34 -5.07
N LEU A 107 0.61 4.03 -5.65
CA LEU A 107 -0.56 3.40 -6.25
C LEU A 107 -0.18 2.47 -7.41
N ASP A 108 0.70 2.92 -8.30
CA ASP A 108 1.20 2.09 -9.40
C ASP A 108 1.95 0.87 -8.89
N LEU A 109 2.76 1.02 -7.83
CA LEU A 109 3.41 -0.11 -7.19
C LEU A 109 2.39 -1.12 -6.65
N VAL A 110 1.39 -0.67 -5.91
CA VAL A 110 0.33 -1.53 -5.35
C VAL A 110 -0.40 -2.26 -6.48
N ARG A 111 -0.87 -1.53 -7.50
CA ARG A 111 -1.57 -2.12 -8.66
C ARG A 111 -0.70 -3.11 -9.42
N SER A 112 0.60 -2.86 -9.54
CA SER A 112 1.54 -3.79 -10.18
C SER A 112 1.65 -5.11 -9.43
N GLN A 113 1.66 -5.07 -8.10
CA GLN A 113 1.71 -6.27 -7.27
C GLN A 113 0.37 -7.02 -7.29
N VAL A 114 -0.76 -6.30 -7.31
CA VAL A 114 -2.10 -6.88 -7.46
C VAL A 114 -2.23 -7.61 -8.79
N ALA A 115 -1.93 -6.94 -9.90
CA ALA A 115 -1.95 -7.53 -11.23
C ALA A 115 -1.07 -8.78 -11.29
N ALA A 116 0.12 -8.69 -10.70
CA ALA A 116 1.05 -9.81 -10.70
C ALA A 116 0.63 -10.96 -9.77
N VAL A 117 -0.21 -10.77 -8.75
CA VAL A 117 -0.77 -11.87 -7.94
C VAL A 117 -1.91 -12.55 -8.72
N LEU A 118 -2.82 -11.74 -9.26
CA LEU A 118 -4.00 -12.21 -10.00
C LEU A 118 -3.69 -12.73 -11.42
N GLY A 119 -2.46 -12.53 -11.92
CA GLY A 119 -2.06 -12.97 -13.25
C GLY A 119 -2.56 -12.06 -14.38
N HIS A 120 -2.90 -10.81 -14.07
CA HIS A 120 -3.26 -9.81 -15.07
C HIS A 120 -2.03 -9.28 -15.81
N SER A 121 -2.20 -8.91 -17.07
CA SER A 121 -1.12 -8.47 -17.96
C SER A 121 -0.53 -7.10 -17.63
N GLY A 122 -1.21 -6.29 -16.80
CA GLY A 122 -0.73 -4.95 -16.45
C GLY A 122 -1.59 -4.25 -15.40
N VAL A 123 -1.11 -3.08 -14.96
CA VAL A 123 -1.76 -2.24 -13.95
C VAL A 123 -3.15 -1.75 -14.40
N ASP A 124 -3.34 -1.54 -15.70
CA ASP A 124 -4.59 -1.03 -16.27
C ASP A 124 -5.77 -2.01 -16.13
N ALA A 125 -5.49 -3.29 -15.94
CA ALA A 125 -6.51 -4.30 -15.66
C ALA A 125 -7.03 -4.24 -14.22
N VAL A 126 -6.37 -3.47 -13.34
CA VAL A 126 -6.73 -3.32 -11.93
C VAL A 126 -7.35 -1.95 -11.73
N ASP A 127 -8.66 -1.92 -11.49
CA ASP A 127 -9.37 -0.71 -11.08
C ASP A 127 -8.92 -0.31 -9.65
N PRO A 128 -8.38 0.91 -9.47
CA PRO A 128 -7.83 1.36 -8.19
C PRO A 128 -8.88 1.50 -7.08
N ALA A 129 -10.13 1.83 -7.43
CA ALA A 129 -11.24 2.03 -6.49
C ALA A 129 -12.02 0.74 -6.21
N ARG A 130 -11.80 -0.31 -7.01
CA ARG A 130 -12.49 -1.58 -6.84
C ARG A 130 -11.91 -2.36 -5.66
N GLY A 131 -12.82 -2.84 -4.80
CA GLY A 131 -12.45 -3.65 -3.64
C GLY A 131 -11.75 -4.96 -4.03
N PHE A 132 -10.74 -5.37 -3.27
CA PHE A 132 -9.98 -6.59 -3.50
C PHE A 132 -10.87 -7.84 -3.57
N GLY A 133 -11.87 -7.97 -2.71
CA GLY A 133 -12.83 -9.09 -2.77
C GLY A 133 -13.56 -9.19 -4.11
N GLY A 134 -13.89 -8.05 -4.72
CA GLY A 134 -14.53 -8.00 -6.05
C GLY A 134 -13.58 -8.27 -7.22
N LEU A 135 -12.26 -8.30 -6.98
CA LEU A 135 -11.21 -8.65 -7.95
C LEU A 135 -10.82 -10.13 -7.89
N GLY A 136 -11.41 -10.91 -6.99
CA GLY A 136 -11.04 -12.32 -6.78
C GLY A 136 -9.84 -12.51 -5.85
N PHE A 137 -9.55 -11.54 -4.98
CA PHE A 137 -8.56 -11.73 -3.92
C PHE A 137 -9.10 -12.67 -2.84
N ASP A 138 -8.43 -13.80 -2.64
CA ASP A 138 -8.71 -14.76 -1.57
C ASP A 138 -7.65 -14.69 -0.45
N SER A 139 -7.77 -15.56 0.56
CA SER A 139 -6.82 -15.61 1.68
C SER A 139 -5.40 -16.01 1.27
N LEU A 140 -5.22 -16.78 0.18
CA LEU A 140 -3.91 -17.19 -0.30
C LEU A 140 -3.24 -16.05 -1.08
N ALA A 141 -4.01 -15.39 -1.96
CA ALA A 141 -3.62 -14.18 -2.66
C ALA A 141 -3.22 -13.08 -1.68
N ALA A 142 -3.92 -12.96 -0.55
CA ALA A 142 -3.58 -11.99 0.50
C ALA A 142 -2.18 -12.20 1.08
N VAL A 143 -1.85 -13.44 1.42
CA VAL A 143 -0.53 -13.79 1.97
C VAL A 143 0.56 -13.62 0.91
N GLU A 144 0.31 -14.03 -0.34
CA GLU A 144 1.25 -13.85 -1.44
C GLU A 144 1.53 -12.36 -1.68
N PHE A 145 0.48 -11.56 -1.80
CA PHE A 145 0.56 -10.12 -2.00
C PHE A 145 1.38 -9.44 -0.90
N ARG A 146 1.10 -9.76 0.36
CA ARG A 146 1.87 -9.26 1.51
C ARG A 146 3.35 -9.63 1.42
N ASN A 147 3.67 -10.87 1.02
CA ASN A 147 5.06 -11.33 0.90
C ASN A 147 5.81 -10.64 -0.23
N ARG A 148 5.10 -10.17 -1.26
CA ARG A 148 5.68 -9.38 -2.36
C ARG A 148 5.81 -7.91 -2.02
N LEU A 149 4.84 -7.34 -1.30
CA LEU A 149 4.79 -5.91 -0.97
C LEU A 149 5.75 -5.53 0.17
N THR A 150 5.97 -6.42 1.13
CA THR A 150 6.92 -6.24 2.25
C THR A 150 8.34 -5.89 1.76
N PRO A 151 9.00 -6.69 0.90
CA PRO A 151 10.34 -6.35 0.40
C PRO A 151 10.35 -5.14 -0.53
N ALA A 152 9.27 -4.89 -1.27
CA ALA A 152 9.18 -3.75 -2.20
C ALA A 152 9.08 -2.40 -1.48
N THR A 153 8.39 -2.37 -0.33
CA THR A 153 8.20 -1.17 0.48
C THR A 153 9.21 -1.05 1.63
N GLY A 154 9.81 -2.17 2.05
CA GLY A 154 10.63 -2.24 3.26
C GLY A 154 9.83 -2.22 4.56
N LEU A 155 8.49 -2.20 4.49
CA LEU A 155 7.59 -2.16 5.65
C LEU A 155 7.23 -3.57 6.12
N ARG A 156 6.99 -3.73 7.42
CA ARG A 156 6.38 -4.95 7.97
C ARG A 156 4.87 -4.85 7.87
N LEU A 157 4.30 -5.48 6.86
CA LEU A 157 2.86 -5.43 6.62
C LEU A 157 2.16 -6.64 7.26
N PRO A 158 1.05 -6.44 8.02
CA PRO A 158 0.21 -7.53 8.50
C PRO A 158 -0.54 -8.23 7.36
N ALA A 159 -0.98 -9.47 7.60
CA ALA A 159 -1.76 -10.22 6.61
C ALA A 159 -3.22 -9.76 6.49
N THR A 160 -3.71 -8.98 7.46
CA THR A 160 -5.08 -8.42 7.50
C THR A 160 -5.22 -7.11 6.73
N LEU A 161 -4.10 -6.55 6.26
CA LEU A 161 -4.02 -5.22 5.65
C LEU A 161 -5.03 -4.98 4.52
N ILE A 162 -5.39 -6.04 3.80
CA ILE A 162 -6.29 -6.03 2.65
C ILE A 162 -7.77 -5.92 3.10
N PHE A 163 -8.07 -6.29 4.34
CA PHE A 163 -9.38 -6.07 4.95
C PHE A 163 -9.47 -4.69 5.58
N ASP A 164 -8.36 -4.22 6.17
CA ASP A 164 -8.27 -2.88 6.76
C ASP A 164 -8.28 -1.79 5.67
N TYR A 165 -7.67 -2.08 4.52
CA TYR A 165 -7.60 -1.21 3.35
C TYR A 165 -8.10 -1.98 2.12
N PRO A 166 -9.42 -1.97 1.85
CA PRO A 166 -10.04 -2.88 0.90
C PRO A 166 -9.80 -2.52 -0.58
N THR A 167 -9.19 -1.37 -0.88
CA THR A 167 -8.93 -0.91 -2.25
C THR A 167 -7.45 -0.61 -2.46
N SER A 168 -7.02 -0.58 -3.73
CA SER A 168 -5.62 -0.23 -4.05
C SER A 168 -5.30 1.22 -3.67
N GLU A 169 -6.27 2.13 -3.78
CA GLU A 169 -6.13 3.53 -3.35
C GLU A 169 -5.90 3.66 -1.85
N ALA A 170 -6.79 3.08 -1.04
CA ALA A 170 -6.71 3.15 0.41
C ALA A 170 -5.40 2.55 0.92
N LEU A 171 -4.97 1.44 0.31
CA LEU A 171 -3.71 0.80 0.66
C LEU A 171 -2.50 1.64 0.24
N ALA A 172 -2.55 2.27 -0.95
CA ALA A 172 -1.46 3.12 -1.41
C ALA A 172 -1.28 4.35 -0.53
N GLU A 173 -2.38 4.94 -0.08
CA GLU A 173 -2.36 6.07 0.86
C GLU A 173 -1.73 5.67 2.21
N TYR A 174 -2.14 4.53 2.78
CA TYR A 174 -1.53 3.99 3.99
C TYR A 174 -0.03 3.78 3.85
N ILE A 175 0.42 3.14 2.75
CA ILE A 175 1.85 2.89 2.52
C ILE A 175 2.62 4.20 2.35
N ARG A 176 2.06 5.17 1.62
CA ARG A 176 2.64 6.50 1.44
C ARG A 176 2.83 7.19 2.80
N GLU A 177 1.85 7.13 3.68
CA GLU A 177 1.94 7.69 5.03
C GLU A 177 3.04 7.06 5.87
N GLN A 178 3.21 5.74 5.79
CA GLN A 178 4.26 5.02 6.51
C GLN A 178 5.67 5.36 5.99
N LEU A 179 5.81 5.60 4.68
CA LEU A 179 7.11 5.86 4.06
C LEU A 179 7.50 7.34 4.06
N ALA A 180 6.56 8.21 3.76
CA ALA A 180 6.72 9.65 3.63
C ALA A 180 5.57 10.37 4.35
N PRO A 181 5.53 10.29 5.70
CA PRO A 181 4.51 10.98 6.47
C PRO A 181 4.53 12.46 6.13
N ALA A 182 3.34 13.04 5.95
CA ALA A 182 3.25 14.48 5.82
C ALA A 182 3.82 15.10 7.10
N PRO A 183 4.69 16.11 7.01
CA PRO A 183 5.12 16.82 8.20
C PRO A 183 3.87 17.37 8.88
N SER A 184 3.74 17.12 10.18
CA SER A 184 2.63 17.58 11.01
C SER A 184 3.14 18.51 12.10
N GLY A 185 2.27 19.42 12.55
CA GLY A 185 2.61 20.38 13.60
C GLY A 185 3.78 21.32 13.22
N PRO A 186 4.72 21.60 14.13
CA PRO A 186 5.79 22.58 13.91
C PRO A 186 6.74 22.23 12.76
N ALA A 187 6.81 20.97 12.34
CA ALA A 187 7.60 20.56 11.16
C ALA A 187 6.89 20.94 9.85
N ALA A 188 5.55 20.88 9.82
CA ALA A 188 4.75 21.29 8.66
C ALA A 188 4.91 22.78 8.38
N LEU A 189 4.84 23.59 9.44
CA LEU A 189 5.00 25.04 9.36
C LEU A 189 6.39 25.41 8.83
N ARG A 190 7.45 24.75 9.30
CA ARG A 190 8.82 24.97 8.80
C ARG A 190 9.00 24.58 7.33
N ALA A 191 8.33 23.51 6.87
CA ALA A 191 8.35 23.13 5.45
C ALA A 191 7.62 24.18 4.60
N LEU A 192 6.45 24.66 5.06
CA LEU A 192 5.70 25.72 4.40
C LEU A 192 6.48 27.04 4.36
N GLU A 193 7.17 27.40 5.44
CA GLU A 193 8.06 28.57 5.50
C GLU A 193 9.18 28.48 4.46
N ALA A 194 9.78 27.29 4.28
CA ALA A 194 10.81 27.08 3.26
C ALA A 194 10.25 27.20 1.83
N GLU A 195 9.05 26.68 1.57
CA GLU A 195 8.38 26.84 0.27
C GLU A 195 8.00 28.30 -0.01
N LEU A 196 7.56 29.05 1.00
CA LEU A 196 7.28 30.48 0.87
C LEU A 196 8.56 31.28 0.57
N ALA A 197 9.68 30.93 1.19
CA ALA A 197 10.97 31.56 0.90
C ALA A 197 11.45 31.29 -0.55
N ASP A 198 11.27 30.06 -1.07
CA ASP A 198 11.55 29.73 -2.48
C ASP A 198 10.63 30.52 -3.43
N LEU A 199 9.34 30.63 -3.09
CA LEU A 199 8.38 31.41 -3.87
C LEU A 199 8.74 32.91 -3.88
N GLU A 200 9.20 33.46 -2.76
CA GLU A 200 9.68 34.83 -2.66
C GLU A 200 10.89 35.07 -3.58
N ASP A 201 11.91 34.22 -3.52
CA ASP A 201 13.10 34.32 -4.38
C ASP A 201 12.76 34.24 -5.88
N ARG A 202 11.83 33.35 -6.23
CA ARG A 202 11.31 33.23 -7.60
C ARG A 202 10.52 34.45 -8.04
N LEU A 203 9.70 35.03 -7.17
CA LEU A 203 8.96 36.27 -7.49
C LEU A 203 9.94 37.42 -7.77
N VAL A 204 10.95 37.62 -6.92
CA VAL A 204 11.98 38.64 -7.09
C VAL A 204 12.73 38.45 -8.41
N THR A 205 13.19 37.22 -8.68
CA THR A 205 13.91 36.90 -9.92
C THR A 205 13.06 37.16 -11.17
N THR A 206 11.75 36.87 -11.11
CA THR A 206 10.84 37.06 -12.25
C THR A 206 10.56 38.55 -12.49
N THR A 207 10.41 39.35 -11.43
CA THR A 207 10.22 40.79 -11.56
C THR A 207 11.47 41.52 -12.03
N ASP A 208 12.66 41.08 -11.63
CA ASP A 208 13.94 41.67 -12.06
C ASP A 208 14.25 41.41 -13.54
N ASN A 209 13.73 40.33 -14.12
CA ASN A 209 13.89 40.01 -15.53
C ASN A 209 13.04 40.88 -16.48
N GLY A 210 12.17 41.75 -15.95
CA GLY A 210 11.44 42.75 -16.73
C GLY A 210 10.29 42.22 -17.61
N ASP A 211 9.94 40.94 -17.49
CA ASP A 211 8.90 40.27 -18.28
C ASP A 211 7.48 40.36 -17.66
N VAL A 212 7.33 41.02 -16.51
CA VAL A 212 6.06 41.09 -15.75
C VAL A 212 5.40 42.45 -15.95
N ASP A 213 4.16 42.47 -16.44
CA ASP A 213 3.38 43.70 -16.58
C ASP A 213 2.59 44.06 -15.30
N GLU A 214 1.98 45.25 -15.28
CA GLU A 214 1.17 45.73 -14.14
C GLU A 214 -0.06 44.83 -13.86
N GLN A 215 -0.59 44.16 -14.88
CA GLN A 215 -1.75 43.26 -14.73
C GLN A 215 -1.35 41.96 -14.05
N ASP A 216 -0.18 41.41 -14.40
CA ASP A 216 0.39 40.23 -13.77
C ASP A 216 0.76 40.50 -12.31
N HIS A 217 1.34 41.67 -12.02
CA HIS A 217 1.55 42.14 -10.64
C HIS A 217 0.23 42.19 -9.84
N THR A 218 -0.83 42.73 -10.44
CA THR A 218 -2.16 42.80 -9.79
C THR A 218 -2.72 41.40 -9.52
N ARG A 219 -2.65 40.48 -10.49
CA ARG A 219 -3.14 39.09 -10.35
C ARG A 219 -2.42 38.32 -9.25
N VAL A 220 -1.10 38.42 -9.19
CA VAL A 220 -0.29 37.77 -8.14
C VAL A 220 -0.66 38.34 -6.78
N THR A 221 -0.77 39.67 -6.67
CA THR A 221 -1.13 40.35 -5.42
C THR A 221 -2.50 39.89 -4.90
N ASP A 222 -3.51 39.83 -5.77
CA ASP A 222 -4.85 39.38 -5.38
C ASP A 222 -4.87 37.91 -4.97
N SER A 223 -4.09 37.06 -5.65
CA SER A 223 -3.92 35.65 -5.28
C SER A 223 -3.31 35.50 -3.88
N LEU A 224 -2.29 36.29 -3.54
CA LEU A 224 -1.67 36.30 -2.21
C LEU A 224 -2.63 36.79 -1.13
N ARG A 225 -3.39 37.86 -1.39
CA ARG A 225 -4.43 38.35 -0.45
C ARG A 225 -5.50 37.28 -0.21
N ALA A 226 -5.94 36.60 -1.26
CA ALA A 226 -6.93 35.53 -1.15
C ALA A 226 -6.41 34.35 -0.31
N LEU A 227 -5.12 34.01 -0.47
CA LEU A 227 -4.47 32.96 0.31
C LEU A 227 -4.38 33.33 1.80
N VAL A 228 -3.99 34.57 2.12
CA VAL A 228 -3.96 35.08 3.51
C VAL A 228 -5.37 35.08 4.12
N ALA A 229 -6.38 35.54 3.39
CA ALA A 229 -7.76 35.56 3.86
C ALA A 229 -8.30 34.13 4.13
N ARG A 230 -7.95 33.16 3.28
CA ARG A 230 -8.32 31.76 3.49
C ARG A 230 -7.63 31.17 4.72
N TRP A 231 -6.34 31.47 4.92
CA TRP A 231 -5.60 31.02 6.10
C TRP A 231 -6.18 31.57 7.41
N THR A 232 -6.53 32.86 7.46
CA THR A 232 -7.14 33.47 8.65
C THR A 232 -8.53 32.91 8.92
N ALA A 233 -9.34 32.67 7.89
CA ALA A 233 -10.66 32.05 8.01
C ALA A 233 -10.57 30.62 8.59
N LEU A 234 -9.63 29.81 8.12
CA LEU A 234 -9.39 28.46 8.66
C LEU A 234 -9.05 28.48 10.15
N ARG A 235 -8.24 29.46 10.59
CA ARG A 235 -7.92 29.65 12.01
C ARG A 235 -9.14 30.08 12.82
N ALA A 236 -9.97 30.98 12.30
CA ALA A 236 -11.18 31.44 12.96
C ALA A 236 -12.20 30.29 13.12
N GLY A 237 -12.45 29.52 12.06
CA GLY A 237 -13.34 28.35 12.12
C GLY A 237 -12.84 27.28 13.08
N ALA A 238 -11.51 27.05 13.16
CA ALA A 238 -10.94 26.14 14.15
C ALA A 238 -11.12 26.64 15.60
N ALA A 239 -11.06 27.96 15.83
CA ALA A 239 -11.30 28.54 17.15
C ALA A 239 -12.78 28.48 17.55
N GLU A 240 -13.70 28.70 16.60
CA GLU A 240 -15.14 28.56 16.82
C GLU A 240 -15.54 27.11 17.09
N ALA A 241 -14.99 26.15 16.33
CA ALA A 241 -15.21 24.72 16.57
C ALA A 241 -14.69 24.26 17.94
N ALA A 242 -13.52 24.76 18.35
CA ALA A 242 -12.97 24.48 19.68
C ALA A 242 -13.80 25.10 20.81
N ALA A 243 -14.37 26.29 20.58
CA ALA A 243 -15.27 26.93 21.54
C ALA A 243 -16.62 26.19 21.66
N SER A 244 -17.17 25.69 20.55
CA SER A 244 -18.36 24.83 20.54
C SER A 244 -18.11 23.53 21.30
N ALA A 245 -17.04 22.80 20.97
CA ALA A 245 -16.72 21.55 21.64
C ALA A 245 -16.49 21.72 23.15
N ALA A 246 -15.87 22.84 23.58
CA ALA A 246 -15.71 23.15 24.99
C ALA A 246 -17.03 23.53 25.69
N ALA A 247 -17.99 24.11 24.97
CA ALA A 247 -19.33 24.37 25.49
C ALA A 247 -20.12 23.06 25.61
N ASP A 248 -20.06 22.19 24.60
CA ASP A 248 -20.72 20.88 24.59
C ASP A 248 -20.18 19.99 25.72
N GLU A 249 -18.85 19.97 25.93
CA GLU A 249 -18.22 19.21 27.02
C GLU A 249 -18.59 19.77 28.41
N ALA A 250 -18.72 21.09 28.54
CA ALA A 250 -19.17 21.71 29.78
C ALA A 250 -20.67 21.44 30.07
N GLU A 251 -21.51 21.42 29.03
CA GLU A 251 -22.92 21.06 29.14
C GLU A 251 -23.07 19.61 29.59
N LEU A 252 -22.35 18.67 28.95
CA LEU A 252 -22.30 17.26 29.35
C LEU A 252 -21.76 17.04 30.77
N ALA A 253 -20.75 17.80 31.20
CA ALA A 253 -20.18 17.70 32.54
C ALA A 253 -21.08 18.28 33.64
N SER A 254 -21.98 19.19 33.28
CA SER A 254 -22.94 19.82 34.21
C SER A 254 -24.34 19.20 34.18
N ALA A 255 -24.60 18.29 33.24
CA ALA A 255 -25.88 17.62 33.08
C ALA A 255 -26.17 16.70 34.27
N ASP A 256 -27.37 16.84 34.84
CA ASP A 256 -27.88 15.93 35.86
C ASP A 256 -28.32 14.60 35.23
N ALA A 257 -28.48 13.55 36.04
CA ALA A 257 -28.75 12.19 35.56
C ALA A 257 -29.97 12.09 34.63
N ASP A 258 -31.03 12.84 34.89
CA ASP A 258 -32.23 12.86 34.05
C ASP A 258 -31.98 13.53 32.68
N GLN A 259 -31.11 14.54 32.64
CA GLN A 259 -30.75 15.25 31.40
C GLN A 259 -29.83 14.42 30.50
N LEU A 260 -28.98 13.57 31.08
CA LEU A 260 -28.16 12.62 30.32
C LEU A 260 -29.01 11.56 29.62
N PHE A 261 -30.13 11.14 30.21
CA PHE A 261 -31.04 10.18 29.58
C PHE A 261 -31.83 10.82 28.41
N ASP A 262 -32.24 12.09 28.53
CA ASP A 262 -32.93 12.80 27.44
C ASP A 262 -32.02 13.04 26.22
N ILE A 263 -30.72 13.34 26.44
CA ILE A 263 -29.74 13.53 25.35
C ILE A 263 -29.53 12.23 24.57
N LEU A 264 -29.43 11.08 25.26
CA LEU A 264 -29.29 9.77 24.62
C LEU A 264 -30.55 9.36 23.85
N ASP A 265 -31.75 9.64 24.36
CA ASP A 265 -32.99 9.34 23.64
C ASP A 265 -33.14 10.18 22.35
N SER A 266 -32.64 11.42 22.34
CA SER A 266 -32.68 12.28 21.13
C SER A 266 -31.70 11.86 20.02
N GLU A 267 -30.62 11.15 20.35
CA GLU A 267 -29.64 10.67 19.36
C GLU A 267 -30.05 9.33 18.72
N PHE A 268 -31.03 8.62 19.31
CA PHE A 268 -31.53 7.33 18.86
C PHE A 268 -32.96 7.37 18.28
N GLU A 269 -33.55 8.55 18.10
CA GLU A 269 -34.86 8.67 17.47
C GLU A 269 -34.74 8.34 15.96
N PRO A 270 -35.48 7.33 15.44
CA PRO A 270 -35.39 6.93 14.04
C PRO A 270 -35.94 8.05 13.15
N LEU A 271 -35.15 8.45 12.15
CA LEU A 271 -35.61 9.27 11.04
C LEU A 271 -36.74 8.53 10.31
N ASP A 272 -37.98 8.99 10.46
CA ASP A 272 -39.14 8.63 9.61
C ASP A 272 -38.98 9.18 8.18
#